data_AF-A0A013U3Y2-F1
#
_entry.id   AF-A0A013U3Y2-F1
#
_cell.length_a   1.000
_cell.length_b   1.000
_cell.length_c   1.000
_cell.angle_alpha   90.00
_cell.angle_beta   90.00
_cell.angle_gamma   90.00
#
_symmetry.space_group_name_H-M   'P 1'
#
loop_
_entity.id
_entity.type
_entity.pdbx_description
1 polymer ?
#
loop_
_entity_poly.entity_id
_entity_poly.type
_entity_poly.pdbx_seq_one_letter_code
_entity_poly.pdbx_strand_id
1 'polypeptide(L)' 'MTSAEVVYFQDSLAKVQYRPLCYIKLKFQTEQGQVITENLKVLIAKQDQHKYKVGSIIKIKYDPKNLKNISILGEVML' A
#
# COMPACT_ATOMS: atom_id res chain seq x y z
N MET A 1 -4.71 9.87 -9.24
CA MET A 1 -4.23 9.35 -7.94
C MET A 1 -5.47 9.09 -7.11
N THR A 2 -5.52 7.94 -6.44
CA THR A 2 -6.70 7.49 -5.71
C THR A 2 -6.36 7.33 -4.24
N SER A 3 -7.31 7.66 -3.38
CA SER A 3 -7.18 7.47 -1.94
C SER A 3 -7.52 6.03 -1.57
N ALA A 4 -6.64 5.39 -0.82
CA ALA A 4 -6.83 4.05 -0.30
C ALA A 4 -6.69 4.03 1.22
N GLU A 5 -7.60 3.34 1.89
CA GLU A 5 -7.54 3.07 3.31
C GLU A 5 -6.66 1.85 3.58
N VAL A 6 -5.76 1.95 4.54
CA VAL A 6 -5.02 0.79 5.05
C VAL A 6 -5.91 0.02 5.99
N VAL A 7 -6.32 -1.19 5.60
CA VAL A 7 -7.17 -2.06 6.41
C VAL A 7 -6.40 -3.19 7.10
N TYR A 8 -5.15 -3.39 6.72
CA TYR A 8 -4.21 -4.31 7.39
C TYR A 8 -2.79 -3.80 7.25
N PHE A 9 -2.00 -3.98 8.30
CA PHE A 9 -0.57 -3.66 8.31
C PHE A 9 0.17 -4.67 9.16
N GLN A 10 1.24 -5.25 8.62
CA GLN A 10 2.16 -6.12 9.34
C GLN A 10 3.60 -5.84 8.91
N ASP A 11 4.45 -5.51 9.88
CA ASP A 11 5.90 -5.51 9.69
C ASP A 11 6.41 -6.96 9.74
N SER A 12 7.11 -7.40 8.69
CA SER A 12 7.63 -8.76 8.59
C SER A 12 8.91 -9.00 9.39
N LEU A 13 9.45 -7.97 10.06
CA LEU A 13 10.76 -7.93 10.73
C LEU A 13 11.97 -8.10 9.79
N ALA A 14 11.75 -8.51 8.54
CA ALA A 14 12.76 -8.57 7.51
C ALA A 14 13.07 -7.16 6.96
N LYS A 15 14.33 -6.96 6.58
CA LYS A 15 14.79 -5.70 5.97
C LYS A 15 15.51 -6.00 4.67
N VAL A 16 15.15 -5.26 3.63
CA VAL A 16 15.86 -5.27 2.35
C VAL A 16 16.48 -3.89 2.18
N GLN A 17 17.82 -3.84 2.07
CA GLN A 17 18.57 -2.57 1.99
C GLN A 17 18.15 -1.56 3.08
N TYR A 18 18.09 -2.03 4.33
CA TYR A 18 17.70 -1.24 5.51
C TYR A 18 16.25 -0.73 5.53
N ARG A 19 15.41 -1.09 4.56
CA ARG A 19 13.97 -0.79 4.56
C ARG A 19 13.17 -1.97 5.12
N PRO A 20 12.28 -1.76 6.11
CA PRO A 20 11.38 -2.79 6.58
C PRO A 20 10.47 -3.29 5.46
N LEU A 21 10.38 -4.61 5.36
CA LEU A 21 9.43 -5.29 4.51
C LEU A 21 8.10 -5.39 5.24
N CYS A 22 7.04 -4.85 4.64
CA CYS A 22 5.71 -4.84 5.23
C CYS A 22 4.68 -5.47 4.29
N TYR A 23 3.71 -6.15 4.90
CA TYR A 23 2.51 -6.64 4.24
C TYR A 23 1.36 -5.69 4.60
N ILE A 24 0.75 -5.09 3.59
CA ILE A 24 -0.37 -4.19 3.77
C ILE A 24 -1.57 -4.66 2.96
N LYS A 25 -2.77 -4.38 3.45
CA LYS A 25 -4.00 -4.53 2.68
C LYS A 25 -4.62 -3.16 2.51
N LEU A 26 -4.92 -2.81 1.28
CA LEU A 26 -5.52 -1.54 0.92
C LEU A 26 -6.95 -1.74 0.47
N LYS A 27 -7.84 -0.85 0.88
CA LYS A 27 -9.23 -0.75 0.42
C LYS A 27 -9.43 0.58 -0.27
N PHE A 28 -9.92 0.57 -1.50
CA PHE A 28 -10.19 1.80 -2.25
C PHE A 28 -11.35 1.62 -3.22
N GLN A 29 -11.95 2.72 -3.62
CA GLN A 29 -13.01 2.74 -4.63
C GLN A 29 -12.40 3.11 -5.99
N THR A 30 -12.74 2.33 -7.02
CA THR A 30 -12.34 2.64 -8.40
C THR A 30 -13.18 3.78 -8.97
N GLU A 31 -12.73 4.35 -10.09
CA GLU A 31 -13.49 5.35 -10.85
C GLU A 31 -14.88 4.84 -11.28
N GLN A 32 -15.07 3.53 -11.40
CA GLN A 32 -16.35 2.89 -11.72
C GLN A 32 -17.25 2.65 -10.50
N GLY A 33 -16.83 3.09 -9.31
CA GLY A 33 -17.60 2.95 -8.07
C GLY A 33 -17.44 1.60 -7.36
N GLN A 34 -16.58 0.70 -7.87
CA GLN A 34 -16.36 -0.60 -7.24
C GLN A 34 -15.37 -0.48 -6.07
N VAL A 35 -15.72 -1.07 -4.93
CA VAL A 35 -14.82 -1.15 -3.77
C VAL A 35 -13.94 -2.38 -3.93
N ILE A 36 -12.62 -2.16 -3.97
CA ILE A 36 -11.62 -3.19 -4.17
C ILE A 36 -10.74 -3.26 -2.93
N THR A 37 -10.28 -4.48 -2.63
CA THR A 37 -9.35 -4.72 -1.55
C THR A 37 -8.18 -5.55 -2.06
N GLU A 38 -6.96 -5.05 -1.93
CA GLU A 38 -5.76 -5.70 -2.46
C GLU A 38 -4.66 -5.84 -1.41
N ASN A 39 -3.93 -6.95 -1.48
CA ASN A 39 -2.78 -7.22 -0.63
C ASN A 39 -1.50 -6.81 -1.35
N LEU A 40 -0.64 -6.07 -0.67
CA LEU A 40 0.62 -5.57 -1.20
C LEU A 40 1.78 -5.95 -0.29
N LYS A 41 2.89 -6.28 -0.94
CA LYS A 41 4.19 -6.45 -0.31
C LYS A 41 5.03 -5.22 -0.67
N VAL A 42 5.43 -4.45 0.35
CA VAL A 42 6.08 -3.14 0.15
C VAL A 42 7.29 -2.99 1.06
N LEU A 43 8.36 -2.43 0.53
CA LEU A 43 9.48 -1.93 1.32
C LEU A 43 9.19 -0.48 1.68
N ILE A 44 8.89 -0.23 2.95
CA ILE A 44 8.50 1.09 3.45
C ILE A 44 9.74 1.81 3.99
N ALA A 45 9.94 3.08 3.68
CA ALA A 45 10.98 3.87 4.33
C ALA A 45 10.72 3.96 5.84
N LYS A 46 11.75 3.77 6.68
CA LYS A 46 11.59 3.72 8.16
C LYS A 46 10.85 4.96 8.71
N GLN A 47 11.14 6.13 8.16
CA GLN A 47 10.48 7.39 8.54
C GLN A 47 8.99 7.44 8.20
N ASP A 48 8.54 6.66 7.22
CA ASP A 48 7.19 6.71 6.65
C ASP A 48 6.25 5.63 7.21
N GLN A 49 6.76 4.66 8.00
CA GLN A 49 5.95 3.59 8.59
C GLN A 49 4.70 4.10 9.33
N HIS A 50 4.79 5.25 10.02
CA HIS A 50 3.67 5.84 10.74
C HIS A 50 2.46 6.17 9.84
N LYS A 51 2.67 6.35 8.53
CA LYS A 51 1.63 6.64 7.53
C LYS A 51 0.79 5.41 7.18
N TYR A 52 1.25 4.21 7.50
CA TYR A 52 0.62 2.94 7.12
C TYR A 52 -0.10 2.24 8.27
N LYS A 53 -0.42 2.96 9.35
CA LYS A 53 -1.29 2.44 10.40
C LYS A 53 -2.67 2.08 9.84
N VAL A 54 -3.32 1.09 10.43
CA VAL A 54 -4.70 0.75 10.08
C VAL A 54 -5.61 1.97 10.27
N GLY A 55 -6.48 2.23 9.29
CA GLY A 55 -7.33 3.42 9.21
C GLY A 55 -6.68 4.63 8.56
N SER A 56 -5.37 4.61 8.29
CA SER A 56 -4.71 5.68 7.54
C SER A 56 -5.15 5.68 6.08
N ILE A 57 -5.28 6.89 5.52
CA ILE A 57 -5.56 7.09 4.09
C ILE A 57 -4.26 7.45 3.39
N ILE A 58 -3.89 6.67 2.38
CA ILE A 58 -2.71 6.89 1.55
C ILE A 58 -3.10 7.14 0.09
N LYS A 59 -2.24 7.84 -0.65
CA LYS A 59 -2.41 8.04 -2.09
C LYS A 59 -1.73 6.93 -2.86
N ILE A 60 -2.48 6.29 -3.75
CA ILE A 60 -1.98 5.25 -4.65
C ILE A 60 -2.16 5.65 -6.12
N LYS A 61 -1.37 5.02 -6.97
CA LYS A 61 -1.62 4.91 -8.41
C LYS A 61 -1.88 3.44 -8.72
N TYR A 62 -2.88 3.16 -9.55
CA TYR A 62 -3.19 1.80 -10.00
C TYR A 62 -3.58 1.85 -11.48
N ASP A 63 -3.39 0.74 -12.17
CA ASP A 63 -3.92 0.55 -13.52
C ASP A 63 -5.35 -0.03 -13.44
N PRO A 64 -6.39 0.65 -13.94
CA PRO A 64 -7.75 0.11 -13.95
C PRO A 64 -7.90 -1.23 -14.68
N LYS A 65 -7.00 -1.55 -15.61
CA LYS A 65 -7.00 -2.83 -16.34
C LYS A 65 -6.21 -3.92 -15.61
N ASN A 66 -5.34 -3.55 -14.69
CA ASN A 66 -4.52 -4.47 -13.90
C ASN A 66 -4.38 -3.98 -12.46
N LEU A 67 -5.36 -4.37 -11.64
CA LEU A 67 -5.47 -4.01 -10.23
C LEU A 67 -4.30 -4.51 -9.36
N LYS A 68 -3.48 -5.44 -9.86
CA LYS A 68 -2.27 -5.88 -9.16
C LYS A 68 -1.11 -4.88 -9.30
N ASN A 69 -1.19 -3.95 -10.26
CA ASN A 69 -0.16 -2.95 -10.50
C ASN A 69 -0.42 -1.66 -9.70
N ILE A 70 -0.52 -1.81 -8.38
CA ILE A 70 -0.65 -0.68 -7.46
C ILE A 70 0.75 -0.19 -7.09
N SER A 71 0.94 1.13 -7.09
CA SER A 71 2.17 1.79 -6.65
C SER A 71 1.87 2.89 -5.64
N ILE A 72 2.77 3.01 -4.68
CA ILE A 72 2.73 4.02 -3.63
C ILE A 72 3.94 4.93 -3.83
N LEU A 73 3.71 6.24 -3.91
CA LEU A 73 4.78 7.18 -4.22
C LEU A 73 5.84 7.18 -3.11
N GLY A 74 7.10 6.93 -3.48
CA GLY A 74 8.24 6.92 -2.55
C GLY A 74 8.57 5.55 -1.97
N GLU A 75 7.68 4.56 -2.13
CA GLU A 75 7.91 3.19 -1.67
C GLU A 75 8.24 2.24 -2.82
N VAL A 76 8.82 1.09 -2.48
CA VAL A 76 9.17 0.05 -3.46
C VAL A 76 8.21 -1.12 -3.31
N MET A 77 7.48 -1.44 -4.37
CA MET A 77 6.61 -2.63 -4.45
C MET A 77 7.46 -3.86 -4.79
N LEU A 78 7.11 -5.02 -4.24
CA LEU A 78 7.79 -6.30 -4.50
C LEU A 78 6.88 -7.31 -5.21
#